data_AF-A0A4Q7YMX9-F1
#
_entry.id   AF-A0A4Q7YMX9-F1
#
_cell.length_a   1.000
_cell.length_b   1.000
_cell.length_c   1.000
_cell.angle_alpha   90.00
_cell.angle_beta   90.00
_cell.angle_gamma   90.00
#
_symmetry.space_group_name_H-M   'P 1'
#
loop_
_entity.id
_entity.type
_entity.pdbx_description
1 polymer ?
#
loop_
_entity_poly.entity_id
_entity_poly.type
_entity_poly.pdbx_seq_one_letter_code
_entity_poly.pdbx_strand_id
1 'polypeptide(L)'
;MKLSNAKKIAICMLAWLAAVIAHGWYYVSSVLVPGPLPDPYANEVSFQLLMFAVFRFPIWFAALGVIIWLALRYRTVVPNHSLQARRP
;
A
#
# COMPACT_ATOMS: atom_id res chain seq x y z
N MET A 1 13.38 -21.17 9.14
CA MET A 1 14.35 -20.42 8.30
C MET A 1 14.13 -18.92 8.52
N LYS A 2 15.08 -18.17 9.10
CA LYS A 2 14.91 -16.72 9.34
C LYS A 2 15.09 -15.95 8.02
N LEU A 3 14.04 -15.30 7.53
CA LEU A 3 14.12 -14.41 6.37
C LEU A 3 14.98 -13.18 6.69
N SER A 4 15.88 -12.81 5.77
CA SER A 4 16.66 -11.58 5.87
C SER A 4 15.75 -10.36 5.84
N ASN A 5 16.17 -9.26 6.46
CA ASN A 5 15.39 -8.01 6.51
C ASN A 5 15.07 -7.49 5.09
N ALA A 6 16.02 -7.59 4.16
CA ALA A 6 15.81 -7.22 2.76
C ALA A 6 14.67 -8.01 2.10
N LYS A 7 14.59 -9.32 2.34
CA LYS A 7 13.50 -10.16 1.81
C LYS A 7 12.14 -9.75 2.39
N LYS A 8 12.07 -9.39 3.68
CA LYS A 8 10.83 -8.93 4.32
C LYS A 8 10.34 -7.61 3.72
N ILE A 9 11.25 -6.66 3.48
CA ILE A 9 10.93 -5.39 2.84
C ILE A 9 10.44 -5.63 1.42
N ALA A 10 11.14 -6.47 0.64
CA ALA A 10 10.73 -6.79 -0.72
C ALA A 10 9.32 -7.42 -0.77
N ILE A 11 9.01 -8.39 0.10
CA ILE A 11 7.67 -8.99 0.19
C ILE A 11 6.62 -7.94 0.54
N CYS A 12 6.91 -7.05 1.50
CA CYS A 12 6.00 -5.98 1.89
C CYS A 12 5.73 -5.02 0.71
N MET A 13 6.75 -4.61 -0.03
CA MET A 13 6.61 -3.74 -1.20
C MET A 13 5.81 -4.41 -2.32
N LEU A 14 6.04 -5.71 -2.56
CA LEU A 14 5.28 -6.48 -3.55
C LEU A 14 3.81 -6.64 -3.15
N ALA A 15 3.56 -6.95 -1.88
CA ALA A 15 2.19 -7.05 -1.35
C ALA A 15 1.47 -5.69 -1.42
N TRP A 16 2.18 -4.60 -1.13
CA TRP A 16 1.64 -3.24 -1.25
C TRP A 16 1.29 -2.90 -2.69
N LEU A 17 2.19 -3.16 -3.63
CA LEU A 17 1.97 -2.94 -5.05
C LEU A 17 0.76 -3.74 -5.56
N ALA A 18 0.66 -5.02 -5.19
CA ALA A 18 -0.47 -5.86 -5.54
C ALA A 18 -1.81 -5.31 -5.02
N ALA A 19 -1.84 -4.82 -3.77
CA ALA A 19 -3.04 -4.21 -3.19
C ALA A 19 -3.45 -2.92 -3.92
N VAL A 20 -2.47 -2.08 -4.29
CA VAL A 20 -2.74 -0.85 -5.07
C VAL A 20 -3.30 -1.17 -6.45
N ILE A 21 -2.72 -2.16 -7.15
CA ILE A 21 -3.19 -2.60 -8.47
C ILE A 21 -4.61 -3.17 -8.37
N ALA A 22 -4.88 -4.03 -7.39
CA ALA A 22 -6.20 -4.61 -7.17
C ALA A 22 -7.26 -3.54 -6.87
N HIS A 23 -6.92 -2.54 -6.06
CA HIS A 23 -7.83 -1.42 -5.78
C HIS A 23 -8.01 -0.53 -7.03
N GLY A 24 -6.96 -0.27 -7.81
CA GLY A 24 -7.09 0.45 -9.08
C GLY A 24 -8.04 -0.24 -10.05
N TRP A 25 -7.91 -1.57 -10.19
CA TRP A 25 -8.82 -2.38 -11.00
C TRP A 25 -10.26 -2.33 -10.47
N TYR A 26 -10.45 -2.48 -9.15
CA TYR A 26 -11.76 -2.38 -8.52
C TYR A 26 -12.39 -1.00 -8.74
N TYR A 27 -11.62 0.07 -8.59
CA TYR A 27 -12.09 1.44 -8.80
C TYR A 27 -12.58 1.63 -10.24
N VAL A 28 -11.74 1.33 -11.24
CA VAL A 28 -12.10 1.48 -12.65
C VAL A 28 -13.33 0.64 -12.99
N SER A 29 -13.37 -0.63 -12.60
CA SER A 29 -14.52 -1.48 -12.87
C SER A 29 -15.80 -0.99 -12.18
N SER A 30 -15.72 -0.53 -10.93
CA SER A 30 -16.87 0.01 -10.19
C SER A 30 -17.48 1.26 -10.82
N VAL A 31 -16.66 2.10 -11.47
CA VAL A 31 -17.13 3.34 -12.11
C VAL A 31 -17.73 3.08 -13.49
N LEU A 32 -17.26 2.07 -14.20
CA LEU A 32 -17.72 1.76 -15.56
C LEU A 32 -18.95 0.83 -15.61
N VAL A 33 -19.20 0.06 -14.54
CA VAL A 33 -20.36 -0.86 -14.45
C VAL A 33 -21.74 -0.19 -14.48
N PRO A 34 -21.99 0.97 -13.85
CA PRO A 34 -23.34 1.58 -13.78
C PRO A 34 -23.95 2.07 -15.10
N GLY A 35 -23.25 1.94 -16.23
CA GLY A 35 -23.67 2.47 -17.53
C GLY A 35 -23.01 3.80 -17.87
N PRO A 36 -23.23 4.32 -19.10
CA PRO A 36 -22.51 5.49 -19.60
C PRO A 36 -22.82 6.72 -18.76
N LEU A 37 -21.77 7.30 -18.18
CA LEU A 37 -21.85 8.57 -17.48
C LEU A 37 -22.12 9.72 -18.47
N PRO A 38 -22.71 10.84 -18.00
CA PRO A 38 -23.04 12.00 -18.85
C PRO A 38 -21.80 12.60 -19.55
N ASP A 39 -20.63 12.48 -18.91
CA ASP A 39 -19.36 12.91 -19.47
C ASP A 39 -18.73 11.75 -20.26
N PRO A 40 -18.52 11.89 -21.58
CA PRO A 40 -17.90 10.85 -22.40
C PRO A 40 -16.50 10.47 -21.92
N TYR A 41 -15.71 11.41 -21.37
CA TYR A 41 -14.37 11.14 -20.85
C TYR A 41 -14.41 10.26 -19.60
N ALA A 42 -15.46 10.37 -18.79
CA ALA A 42 -15.61 9.57 -17.58
C ALA A 42 -15.81 8.07 -17.87
N ASN A 43 -16.09 7.69 -19.12
CA ASN A 43 -16.25 6.29 -19.51
C ASN A 43 -14.94 5.66 -20.00
N GLU A 44 -13.85 6.42 -20.12
CA GLU A 44 -12.57 5.90 -20.58
C GLU A 44 -11.75 5.30 -19.43
N VAL A 45 -11.20 4.10 -19.66
CA VAL A 45 -10.33 3.41 -18.69
C VAL A 45 -9.07 4.24 -18.37
N SER A 46 -8.46 4.84 -19.38
CA SER A 46 -7.31 5.75 -19.25
C SER A 46 -7.62 6.93 -18.32
N PHE A 47 -8.77 7.55 -18.50
CA PHE A 47 -9.22 8.66 -17.66
C PHE A 47 -9.47 8.20 -16.22
N GLN A 48 -10.14 7.06 -16.01
CA GLN A 48 -10.36 6.53 -14.66
C GLN A 48 -9.04 6.13 -13.96
N LEU A 49 -8.06 5.59 -14.70
CA LEU A 49 -6.72 5.32 -14.16
C LEU A 49 -6.00 6.62 -13.78
N LEU A 50 -6.13 7.68 -14.58
CA LEU A 50 -5.60 9.01 -14.25
C LEU A 50 -6.27 9.56 -12.98
N MET A 51 -7.59 9.49 -12.88
CA MET A 51 -8.33 9.91 -11.69
C MET A 51 -7.91 9.12 -10.44
N PHE A 52 -7.72 7.81 -10.56
CA PHE A 52 -7.16 7.00 -9.48
C PHE A 52 -5.75 7.47 -9.08
N ALA A 53 -4.87 7.69 -10.07
CA ALA A 53 -3.50 8.15 -9.84
C ALA A 53 -3.42 9.52 -9.16
N VAL A 54 -4.31 10.45 -9.52
CA VAL A 54 -4.34 11.81 -8.96
C VAL A 54 -4.98 11.83 -7.58
N PHE A 55 -6.10 11.14 -7.37
CA PHE A 55 -6.92 11.31 -6.18
C PHE A 55 -6.76 10.21 -5.13
N ARG A 56 -6.39 8.99 -5.53
CA ARG A 56 -6.36 7.82 -4.61
C ARG A 56 -4.95 7.31 -4.35
N PHE A 57 -4.08 7.34 -5.35
CA PHE A 57 -2.69 6.92 -5.19
C PHE A 57 -1.94 7.73 -4.10
N PRO A 58 -2.11 9.06 -3.93
CA PRO A 58 -1.47 9.79 -2.83
C PRO A 58 -1.91 9.28 -1.44
N ILE A 59 -3.16 8.85 -1.30
CA ILE A 59 -3.69 8.28 -0.05
C ILE A 59 -3.01 6.94 0.25
N TRP A 60 -2.80 6.11 -0.77
CA TRP A 60 -2.01 4.88 -0.63
C TRP A 60 -0.57 5.18 -0.19
N PHE A 61 0.09 6.19 -0.76
CA PHE A 61 1.44 6.57 -0.30
C PHE A 61 1.44 7.06 1.15
N ALA A 62 0.46 7.86 1.54
CA ALA A 62 0.32 8.32 2.92
C ALA A 62 0.11 7.13 3.88
N ALA A 63 -0.76 6.18 3.53
CA ALA A 63 -1.01 4.97 4.31
C ALA A 63 0.26 4.11 4.46
N LEU A 64 1.05 3.95 3.40
CA LEU A 64 2.34 3.26 3.47
C LEU A 64 3.29 3.95 4.45
N GLY A 65 3.37 5.28 4.38
CA GLY A 65 4.16 6.09 5.31
C GLY A 65 3.76 5.88 6.77
N VAL A 66 2.45 5.85 7.06
CA VAL A 66 1.91 5.58 8.40
C VAL A 66 2.29 4.17 8.87
N ILE A 67 2.16 3.16 8.02
CA ILE A 67 2.52 1.77 8.36
C ILE A 67 4.01 1.65 8.68
N ILE A 68 4.88 2.27 7.86
CA ILE A 68 6.32 2.29 8.11
C ILE A 68 6.62 3.01 9.43
N TRP A 69 6.00 4.16 9.67
CA TRP A 69 6.17 4.92 10.91
C TRP A 69 5.77 4.11 12.15
N LEU A 70 4.61 3.44 12.12
CA LEU A 70 4.18 2.53 13.18
C LEU A 70 5.16 1.38 13.37
N ALA A 71 5.61 0.74 12.29
CA ALA A 71 6.56 -0.37 12.35
C ALA A 71 7.89 0.04 13.02
N LEU A 72 8.37 1.25 12.75
CA LEU A 72 9.57 1.80 13.40
C LEU A 72 9.32 2.11 14.88
N ARG A 73 8.19 2.73 15.22
CA ARG A 73 7.79 3.00 16.62
C ARG A 73 7.73 1.71 17.44
N TYR A 74 7.02 0.68 16.99
CA TYR A 74 6.88 -0.56 17.75
C TYR A 74 8.20 -1.34 17.89
N ARG A 75 9.14 -1.23 16.93
CA ARG A 75 10.49 -1.80 17.08
C ARG A 75 11.27 -1.20 18.24
N THR A 76 11.07 0.08 18.55
CA THR A 76 11.77 0.74 19.67
C THR A 76 11.19 0.41 21.03
N VAL A 77 9.92 -0.01 21.09
CA VAL A 77 9.20 -0.25 22.34
C VAL A 77 9.44 -1.66 22.89
N VAL A 78 9.69 -2.66 22.04
CA VAL A 78 10.01 -4.02 22.50
C VAL A 78 11.49 -4.09 22.88
N PRO A 79 11.84 -4.23 24.17
CA PRO A 79 13.23 -4.38 24.57
C PRO A 79 13.78 -5.63 23.92
N ASN A 80 14.97 -5.51 23.35
CA ASN A 80 15.66 -6.65 22.77
C ASN A 80 16.05 -7.58 23.94
N HIS A 81 15.17 -8.51 24.32
CA HIS A 81 15.39 -9.43 25.45
C HIS A 81 16.68 -10.26 25.29
N SER A 82 17.19 -10.37 24.05
CA SER A 82 18.49 -10.95 23.75
C SER A 82 19.70 -10.14 24.27
N LEU A 83 19.54 -8.84 24.55
CA LEU A 83 20.56 -7.98 25.15
C LEU A 83 20.54 -7.97 26.69
N GLN A 84 19.41 -8.36 27.31
CA GLN A 84 19.33 -8.50 28.77
C GLN A 84 19.99 -9.78 29.28
N ALA A 85 19.98 -10.87 28.51
CA ALA A 85 20.62 -12.14 28.87
C ALA A 85 22.16 -12.13 28.77
N ARG A 86 22.79 -11.00 28.41
CA ARG A 86 24.24 -10.83 28.26
C ARG A 86 24.87 -9.87 29.28
N ARG A 87 24.10 -9.34 30.23
CA ARG A 87 24.72 -8.58 31.32
C ARG A 87 25.16 -9.58 32.41
N PRO A 88 26.46 -9.62 32.75
CA PRO A 88 26.97 -10.48 33.81
C PRO A 88 26.37 -10.11 35.17
#